data_AF-A0A554LFV6-F1
#
_entry.id   AF-A0A554LFV6-F1
#
_cell.length_a   1.000
_cell.length_b   1.000
_cell.length_c   1.000
_cell.angle_alpha   90.00
_cell.angle_beta   90.00
_cell.angle_gamma   90.00
#
_symmetry.space_group_name_H-M   'P 1'
#
loop_
_entity.id
_entity.type
_entity.pdbx_description
1 polymer ?
#
loop_
_entity_poly.entity_id
_entity_poly.type
_entity_poly.pdbx_seq_one_letter_code
_entity_poly.pdbx_strand_id
1 'polypeptide(L)'
;MIQKIKKIISKHKVISAVSALVVIVIIYLLVRGSGGTAASQYVLASVQKGTIISSISGSGQISASNQVDVKPKVSGDVVYVGVKNGQAVRAGTLLVQLNTQDALKAIRDAEISLENAQISLQKTKLSQSSSIPQLQDTITNAQSNLGQAYQNGFNGVANAFLDLPDISTGIRGILYDAKVGSSTQANTGAYRDLMDQYSVFQMDVMIYQSAGNYQTAAAKFSANFDNYKNTSRYSSPEQIIVLINETLETVKLMAQTVKDEQNILDTVVLSMKQYQTSRPIPSAITQYQSDIAGYVSKLNSHINTLANIQNSITSNQQNLASAQRNFSNAQQSNPLDLASQQIAVQQRQAVLQDAKDNLANYYVRAPFAGTVAAVNIKRGDSASGGTAAVTVISNQRIAEISLNEVDVAKIKIDQKVTLTFDAVENLTITGKVADVDIIGAVSQGVVSYNIKIGLDAEDSRIKPGMSVSASIITDSKQNVLMVPLSAIKTSSDFSYVEMPSEASSSANELLAQSASSAGIVLDSQPKRQTITVGLISDSYAEITDGLKEGDVIVTRTITSSTASTQSSTQNRSILNAGGGTRGLNGSR
;
A
#
# COMPACT_ATOMS: atom_id res chain seq x y z
N MET A 1 105.05 -38.21 -64.13
CA MET A 1 104.59 -37.18 -65.09
C MET A 1 105.21 -35.79 -64.85
N ILE A 2 105.32 -35.32 -63.61
CA ILE A 2 105.85 -33.98 -63.28
C ILE A 2 107.32 -33.76 -63.71
N GLN A 3 108.16 -34.80 -63.66
CA GLN A 3 109.56 -34.69 -64.09
C GLN A 3 109.73 -34.56 -65.62
N LYS A 4 108.76 -35.04 -66.42
CA LYS A 4 108.78 -34.85 -67.89
C LYS A 4 108.39 -33.41 -68.29
N ILE A 5 107.53 -32.75 -67.51
CA ILE A 5 107.07 -31.37 -67.74
C ILE A 5 108.18 -30.34 -67.41
N LYS A 6 108.97 -30.56 -66.35
CA LYS A 6 110.14 -29.70 -66.01
C LYS A 6 111.20 -29.64 -67.12
N LYS A 7 111.39 -30.74 -67.86
CA LYS A 7 112.41 -30.83 -68.93
C LYS A 7 111.98 -30.14 -70.23
N ILE A 8 110.66 -29.96 -70.44
CA ILE A 8 110.09 -29.23 -71.58
C ILE A 8 110.11 -27.71 -71.32
N ILE A 9 109.81 -27.29 -70.09
CA ILE A 9 109.83 -25.87 -69.68
C ILE A 9 111.25 -25.28 -69.72
N SER A 10 112.29 -26.05 -69.44
CA SER A 10 113.68 -25.54 -69.50
C SER A 10 114.24 -25.43 -70.93
N LYS A 11 113.64 -26.14 -71.91
CA LYS A 11 114.02 -26.08 -73.33
C LYS A 11 113.23 -25.06 -74.16
N HIS A 12 112.00 -24.68 -73.74
CA HIS A 12 111.13 -23.78 -74.51
C HIS A 12 110.58 -22.61 -73.67
N LYS A 13 111.46 -21.79 -73.09
CA LYS A 13 111.13 -20.70 -72.16
C LYS A 13 110.18 -19.63 -72.73
N VAL A 14 110.17 -19.41 -74.05
CA VAL A 14 109.34 -18.38 -74.70
C VAL A 14 107.87 -18.81 -74.79
N ILE A 15 107.60 -20.10 -75.05
CA ILE A 15 106.24 -20.61 -75.25
C ILE A 15 105.49 -20.69 -73.92
N SER A 16 106.17 -21.02 -72.81
CA SER A 16 105.55 -21.05 -71.47
C SER A 16 105.16 -19.66 -70.95
N ALA A 17 105.89 -18.62 -71.33
CA ALA A 17 105.61 -17.24 -70.93
C ALA A 17 104.34 -16.69 -71.60
N VAL A 18 104.09 -17.04 -72.87
CA VAL A 18 102.90 -16.59 -73.62
C VAL A 18 101.61 -17.22 -73.06
N SER A 19 101.64 -18.51 -72.70
CA SER A 19 100.48 -19.19 -72.11
C SER A 19 100.11 -18.69 -70.70
N ALA A 20 101.08 -18.24 -69.90
CA ALA A 20 100.81 -17.66 -68.58
C ALA A 20 100.12 -16.28 -68.71
N LEU A 21 100.50 -15.49 -69.72
CA LEU A 21 99.94 -14.16 -69.97
C LEU A 21 98.47 -14.23 -70.44
N VAL A 22 98.12 -15.25 -71.24
CA VAL A 22 96.73 -15.49 -71.68
C VAL A 22 95.81 -15.87 -70.53
N VAL A 23 96.28 -16.65 -69.56
CA VAL A 23 95.47 -17.04 -68.39
C VAL A 23 95.19 -15.86 -67.46
N ILE A 24 96.17 -14.94 -67.30
CA ILE A 24 96.00 -13.74 -66.48
C ILE A 24 94.97 -12.78 -67.10
N VAL A 25 94.96 -12.64 -68.44
CA VAL A 25 93.97 -11.81 -69.16
C VAL A 25 92.55 -12.40 -69.06
N ILE A 26 92.41 -13.73 -69.08
CA ILE A 26 91.10 -14.41 -68.91
C ILE A 26 90.56 -14.24 -67.49
N ILE A 27 91.43 -14.29 -66.46
CA ILE A 27 91.03 -14.06 -65.06
C ILE A 27 90.61 -12.59 -64.84
N TYR A 28 91.29 -11.63 -65.47
CA TYR A 28 90.93 -10.22 -65.38
C TYR A 28 89.56 -9.92 -66.00
N LEU A 29 89.18 -10.60 -67.08
CA LEU A 29 87.87 -10.43 -67.73
C LEU A 29 86.72 -11.11 -66.98
N LEU A 30 86.98 -12.08 -66.10
CA LEU A 30 85.94 -12.76 -65.31
C LEU A 30 85.51 -12.02 -64.04
N VAL A 31 86.31 -11.07 -63.53
CA VAL A 31 86.04 -10.41 -62.23
C VAL A 31 85.30 -9.06 -62.37
N ARG A 32 85.05 -8.57 -63.59
CA ARG A 32 84.47 -7.23 -63.81
C ARG A 32 83.00 -7.23 -64.29
N GLY A 33 82.21 -8.25 -63.97
CA GLY A 33 80.80 -8.36 -64.35
C GLY A 33 79.80 -8.25 -63.19
N SER A 34 79.19 -7.05 -63.06
CA SER A 34 77.81 -6.75 -62.59
C SER A 34 77.34 -7.17 -61.18
N GLY A 35 77.11 -6.18 -60.31
CA GLY A 35 76.18 -6.27 -59.17
C GLY A 35 74.84 -5.60 -59.49
N GLY A 36 73.73 -6.29 -59.19
CA GLY A 36 72.35 -5.76 -59.28
C GLY A 36 71.59 -6.03 -57.98
N THR A 37 70.90 -5.01 -57.46
CA THR A 37 70.05 -5.05 -56.25
C THR A 37 68.74 -5.81 -56.49
N ALA A 38 68.37 -6.73 -55.59
CA ALA A 38 67.10 -7.46 -55.61
C ALA A 38 65.92 -6.55 -55.20
N ALA A 39 64.80 -6.60 -55.93
CA ALA A 39 63.64 -5.73 -55.72
C ALA A 39 62.53 -6.43 -54.90
N SER A 40 61.93 -5.71 -53.94
CA SER A 40 60.81 -6.19 -53.09
C SER A 40 59.49 -6.23 -53.86
N GLN A 41 58.64 -7.24 -53.57
CA GLN A 41 57.30 -7.41 -54.15
C GLN A 41 56.20 -7.03 -53.15
N TYR A 42 55.07 -6.49 -53.62
CA TYR A 42 53.98 -5.95 -52.79
C TYR A 42 52.62 -6.49 -53.25
N VAL A 43 51.77 -6.91 -52.31
CA VAL A 43 50.37 -7.27 -52.56
C VAL A 43 49.49 -6.08 -52.22
N LEU A 44 48.66 -5.66 -53.16
CA LEU A 44 47.82 -4.48 -53.09
C LEU A 44 46.34 -4.84 -52.91
N ALA A 45 45.59 -3.97 -52.23
CA ALA A 45 44.14 -3.99 -52.19
C ALA A 45 43.60 -2.57 -52.38
N SER A 46 42.37 -2.44 -52.89
CA SER A 46 41.68 -1.15 -53.00
C SER A 46 40.91 -0.84 -51.72
N VAL A 47 40.93 0.42 -51.29
CA VAL A 47 40.02 0.95 -50.27
C VAL A 47 38.61 1.00 -50.87
N GLN A 48 37.65 0.33 -50.23
CA GLN A 48 36.27 0.26 -50.71
C GLN A 48 35.32 0.78 -49.64
N LYS A 49 34.20 1.36 -50.07
CA LYS A 49 33.09 1.65 -49.15
C LYS A 49 32.26 0.40 -48.93
N GLY A 50 31.95 0.14 -47.66
CA GLY A 50 31.11 -0.99 -47.28
C GLY A 50 30.39 -0.76 -45.97
N THR A 51 29.70 -1.80 -45.50
CA THR A 51 29.14 -1.84 -44.15
C THR A 51 30.07 -2.65 -43.28
N ILE A 52 30.55 -2.04 -42.19
CA ILE A 52 31.31 -2.75 -41.18
C ILE A 52 30.37 -3.07 -40.00
N ILE A 53 30.39 -4.32 -39.58
CA ILE A 53 29.60 -4.81 -38.45
C ILE A 53 30.59 -5.37 -37.44
N SER A 54 30.54 -4.84 -36.22
CA SER A 54 31.22 -5.43 -35.07
C SER A 54 30.23 -6.34 -34.37
N SER A 55 30.64 -7.59 -34.13
CA SER A 55 29.80 -8.56 -33.45
C SER A 55 30.60 -9.32 -32.41
N ILE A 56 29.93 -9.71 -31.33
CA ILE A 56 30.46 -10.60 -30.32
C ILE A 56 29.77 -11.94 -30.49
N SER A 57 30.55 -13.00 -30.68
CA SER A 57 30.05 -14.37 -30.72
C SER A 57 30.03 -14.98 -29.33
N GLY A 58 28.90 -15.57 -28.94
CA GLY A 58 28.78 -16.40 -27.75
C GLY A 58 28.13 -17.73 -28.08
N SER A 59 28.40 -18.75 -27.28
CA SER A 59 27.73 -20.06 -27.37
C SER A 59 26.89 -20.31 -26.12
N GLY A 60 25.85 -21.12 -26.29
CA GLY A 60 24.95 -21.45 -25.21
C GLY A 60 23.89 -22.47 -25.63
N GLN A 61 22.74 -22.44 -24.97
CA GLN A 61 21.67 -23.41 -25.19
C GLN A 61 20.29 -22.74 -25.27
N ILE A 62 19.36 -23.42 -25.92
CA ILE A 62 17.95 -23.00 -25.93
C ILE A 62 17.29 -23.42 -24.62
N SER A 63 16.61 -22.47 -23.99
CA SER A 63 15.84 -22.66 -22.77
C SER A 63 14.38 -22.29 -23.01
N ALA A 64 13.49 -22.78 -22.16
CA ALA A 64 12.10 -22.33 -22.20
C ALA A 64 11.98 -20.98 -21.50
N SER A 65 11.21 -20.06 -22.08
CA SER A 65 11.10 -18.70 -21.53
C SER A 65 10.58 -18.69 -20.10
N ASN A 66 9.63 -19.58 -19.76
CA ASN A 66 9.07 -19.73 -18.43
C ASN A 66 8.81 -21.21 -18.12
N GLN A 67 9.24 -21.66 -16.94
CA GLN A 67 8.87 -22.94 -16.36
C GLN A 67 8.31 -22.68 -14.96
N VAL A 68 7.09 -23.14 -14.70
CA VAL A 68 6.45 -22.99 -13.39
C VAL A 68 5.93 -24.33 -12.90
N ASP A 69 6.37 -24.68 -11.69
CA ASP A 69 5.79 -25.75 -10.91
C ASP A 69 4.49 -25.26 -10.26
N VAL A 70 3.36 -25.69 -10.82
CA VAL A 70 2.04 -25.34 -10.31
C VAL A 70 1.76 -26.20 -9.09
N LYS A 71 1.77 -25.56 -7.92
CA LYS A 71 1.51 -26.18 -6.61
C LYS A 71 0.07 -25.91 -6.17
N PRO A 72 -0.61 -26.88 -5.54
CA PRO A 72 -1.89 -26.62 -4.89
C PRO A 72 -1.73 -25.60 -3.77
N LYS A 73 -2.65 -24.65 -3.65
CA LYS A 73 -2.61 -23.64 -2.56
C LYS A 73 -3.16 -24.17 -1.24
N VAL A 74 -3.91 -25.27 -1.28
CA VAL A 74 -4.50 -25.94 -0.12
C VAL A 74 -4.18 -27.43 -0.18
N SER A 75 -4.18 -28.07 0.98
CA SER A 75 -3.99 -29.52 1.08
C SER A 75 -5.32 -30.25 0.93
N GLY A 76 -5.33 -31.39 0.25
CA GLY A 76 -6.52 -32.23 0.12
C GLY A 76 -6.35 -33.39 -0.84
N ASP A 77 -7.35 -34.26 -0.88
CA ASP A 77 -7.35 -35.43 -1.76
C ASP A 77 -7.70 -35.03 -3.19
N VAL A 78 -6.97 -35.59 -4.14
CA VAL A 78 -7.14 -35.33 -5.57
C VAL A 78 -8.31 -36.12 -6.11
N VAL A 79 -9.36 -35.41 -6.53
CA VAL A 79 -10.57 -36.04 -7.08
C VAL A 79 -10.50 -36.13 -8.60
N TYR A 80 -9.79 -35.20 -9.25
CA TYR A 80 -9.66 -35.15 -10.70
C TYR A 80 -8.31 -34.55 -11.15
N VAL A 81 -7.75 -35.15 -12.21
CA VAL A 81 -6.57 -34.67 -12.93
C VAL A 81 -6.95 -34.55 -14.40
N GLY A 82 -6.92 -33.32 -14.94
CA GLY A 82 -7.45 -32.98 -16.26
C GLY A 82 -6.43 -32.95 -17.39
N VAL A 83 -5.17 -33.26 -17.10
CA VAL A 83 -4.06 -33.12 -18.04
C VAL A 83 -3.13 -34.33 -18.08
N LYS A 84 -2.40 -34.49 -19.18
CA LYS A 84 -1.37 -35.52 -19.38
C LYS A 84 -0.03 -34.88 -19.76
N ASN A 85 1.07 -35.60 -19.54
CA ASN A 85 2.39 -35.18 -20.02
C ASN A 85 2.38 -34.95 -21.54
N GLY A 86 2.94 -33.83 -21.98
CA GLY A 86 2.98 -33.40 -23.38
C GLY A 86 1.71 -32.72 -23.89
N GLN A 87 0.67 -32.58 -23.07
CA GLN A 87 -0.57 -31.90 -23.48
C GLN A 87 -0.41 -30.38 -23.47
N ALA A 88 -0.87 -29.72 -24.54
CA ALA A 88 -0.98 -28.27 -24.60
C ALA A 88 -2.16 -27.77 -23.74
N VAL A 89 -1.92 -26.72 -22.95
CA VAL A 89 -2.89 -26.09 -22.06
C VAL A 89 -2.94 -24.58 -22.30
N ARG A 90 -4.10 -23.97 -22.06
CA ARG A 90 -4.27 -22.51 -22.10
C ARG A 90 -4.17 -21.95 -20.68
N ALA A 91 -3.95 -20.65 -20.55
CA ALA A 91 -4.08 -19.97 -19.27
C ALA A 91 -5.48 -20.23 -18.67
N GLY A 92 -5.54 -20.57 -17.38
CA GLY A 92 -6.78 -20.89 -16.67
C GLY A 92 -7.32 -22.30 -16.86
N THR A 93 -6.73 -23.13 -17.72
CA THR A 93 -7.12 -24.55 -17.87
C THR A 93 -7.02 -25.26 -16.52
N LEU A 94 -8.07 -26.02 -16.15
CA LEU A 94 -8.11 -26.82 -14.93
C LEU A 94 -7.12 -27.99 -15.06
N LEU A 95 -6.12 -28.01 -14.20
CA LEU A 95 -5.10 -29.05 -14.16
C LEU A 95 -5.49 -30.14 -13.17
N VAL A 96 -5.86 -29.72 -11.96
CA VAL A 96 -6.16 -30.60 -10.83
C VAL A 96 -7.33 -30.02 -10.04
N GLN A 97 -8.22 -30.88 -9.58
CA GLN A 97 -9.26 -30.53 -8.62
C GLN A 97 -9.13 -31.39 -7.37
N LEU A 98 -9.09 -30.71 -6.23
CA LEU A 98 -9.09 -31.32 -4.90
C LEU A 98 -10.53 -31.48 -4.38
N ASN A 99 -10.72 -32.32 -3.36
CA ASN A 99 -12.02 -32.52 -2.72
C ASN A 99 -12.53 -31.22 -2.07
N THR A 100 -13.65 -30.69 -2.56
CA THR A 100 -14.20 -29.38 -2.15
C THR A 100 -15.25 -29.46 -1.05
N GLN A 101 -15.57 -30.64 -0.50
CA GLN A 101 -16.70 -30.79 0.42
C GLN A 101 -16.59 -29.87 1.66
N ASP A 102 -15.40 -29.78 2.26
CA ASP A 102 -15.17 -28.92 3.42
C ASP A 102 -15.27 -27.43 3.08
N ALA A 103 -14.75 -27.02 1.91
CA ALA A 103 -14.86 -25.64 1.44
C ALA A 103 -16.32 -25.24 1.15
N LEU A 104 -17.09 -26.13 0.52
CA LEU A 104 -18.53 -25.90 0.28
C LEU A 104 -19.33 -25.88 1.59
N LYS A 105 -18.95 -26.69 2.57
CA LYS A 105 -19.53 -26.62 3.91
C LYS A 105 -19.21 -25.28 4.58
N ALA A 106 -17.96 -24.82 4.53
CA ALA A 106 -17.55 -23.53 5.07
C ALA A 106 -18.29 -22.35 4.42
N ILE A 107 -18.56 -22.41 3.11
CA ILE A 107 -19.40 -21.41 2.43
C ILE A 107 -20.82 -21.42 3.00
N ARG A 108 -21.47 -22.59 3.11
CA ARG A 108 -22.83 -22.68 3.69
C ARG A 108 -22.89 -22.15 5.12
N ASP A 109 -21.90 -22.49 5.95
CA ASP A 109 -21.83 -22.03 7.33
C ASP A 109 -21.64 -20.50 7.40
N ALA A 110 -20.85 -19.92 6.48
CA ALA A 110 -20.65 -18.48 6.36
C ALA A 110 -21.90 -17.75 5.84
N GLU A 111 -22.63 -18.34 4.88
CA GLU A 111 -23.91 -17.80 4.38
C GLU A 111 -24.97 -17.74 5.48
N ILE A 112 -25.15 -18.83 6.24
CA ILE A 112 -26.06 -18.87 7.39
C ILE A 112 -25.64 -17.82 8.44
N SER A 113 -24.34 -17.69 8.70
CA SER A 113 -23.82 -16.70 9.64
C SER A 113 -24.10 -15.26 9.19
N LEU A 114 -23.98 -14.97 7.89
CA LEU A 114 -24.32 -13.68 7.31
C LEU A 114 -25.82 -13.40 7.41
N GLU A 115 -26.67 -14.37 7.07
CA GLU A 115 -28.12 -14.25 7.17
C GLU A 115 -28.56 -13.94 8.61
N ASN A 116 -28.00 -14.63 9.60
CA ASN A 116 -28.26 -14.35 11.02
C ASN A 116 -27.87 -12.92 11.43
N ALA A 117 -26.74 -12.41 10.93
CA ALA A 117 -26.32 -11.04 11.17
C ALA A 117 -27.28 -10.02 10.51
N GLN A 118 -27.76 -10.30 9.30
CA GLN A 118 -28.74 -9.47 8.60
C GLN A 118 -30.09 -9.45 9.31
N ILE A 119 -30.56 -10.60 9.82
CA ILE A 119 -31.78 -10.70 10.63
C ILE A 119 -31.63 -9.86 11.91
N SER A 120 -30.47 -9.92 12.56
CA SER A 120 -30.20 -9.14 13.78
C SER A 120 -30.20 -7.63 13.51
N LEU A 121 -29.60 -7.20 12.39
CA LEU A 121 -29.68 -5.82 11.90
C LEU A 121 -31.13 -5.39 11.63
N GLN A 122 -31.93 -6.24 10.99
CA GLN A 122 -33.33 -5.94 10.68
C GLN A 122 -34.19 -5.84 11.96
N LYS A 123 -34.00 -6.75 12.92
CA LYS A 123 -34.66 -6.67 14.24
C LYS A 123 -34.33 -5.35 14.94
N THR A 124 -33.05 -4.96 14.92
CA THR A 124 -32.60 -3.69 15.51
C THR A 124 -33.28 -2.49 14.85
N LYS A 125 -33.33 -2.44 13.51
CA LYS A 125 -34.03 -1.38 12.77
C LYS A 125 -35.51 -1.29 13.12
N LEU A 126 -36.20 -2.44 13.21
CA LEU A 126 -37.63 -2.48 13.55
C LEU A 126 -37.89 -2.01 14.98
N SER A 127 -37.09 -2.47 15.94
CA SER A 127 -37.18 -2.03 17.33
C SER A 127 -36.97 -0.51 17.46
N GLN A 128 -35.98 0.04 16.75
CA GLN A 128 -35.72 1.49 16.76
C GLN A 128 -36.81 2.32 16.07
N SER A 129 -37.43 1.79 15.01
CA SER A 129 -38.53 2.46 14.30
C SER A 129 -39.74 2.68 15.22
N SER A 130 -39.97 1.77 16.17
CA SER A 130 -41.07 1.87 17.13
C SER A 130 -40.70 2.66 18.39
N SER A 131 -39.43 2.64 18.83
CA SER A 131 -39.04 3.21 20.13
C SER A 131 -39.01 4.73 20.15
N ILE A 132 -38.54 5.39 19.09
CA ILE A 132 -38.46 6.86 19.03
C ILE A 132 -39.86 7.51 19.11
N PRO A 133 -40.86 7.07 18.32
CA PRO A 133 -42.23 7.56 18.48
C PRO A 133 -42.80 7.34 19.89
N GLN A 134 -42.58 6.17 20.49
CA GLN A 134 -43.06 5.88 21.85
C GLN A 134 -42.45 6.81 22.91
N LEU A 135 -41.16 7.14 22.77
CA LEU A 135 -40.49 8.09 23.67
C LEU A 135 -41.01 9.52 23.44
N GLN A 136 -41.31 9.89 22.20
CA GLN A 136 -41.95 11.17 21.86
C GLN A 136 -43.36 11.28 22.46
N ASP A 137 -44.15 10.21 22.39
CA ASP A 137 -45.48 10.14 23.02
C ASP A 137 -45.36 10.26 24.55
N THR A 138 -44.34 9.62 25.14
CA THR A 138 -44.07 9.73 26.58
C THR A 138 -43.75 11.17 26.99
N ILE A 139 -42.95 11.90 26.20
CA ILE A 139 -42.68 13.33 26.42
C ILE A 139 -43.99 14.14 26.31
N THR A 140 -44.78 13.89 25.27
CA THR A 140 -46.04 14.61 25.03
C THR A 140 -47.02 14.40 26.19
N ASN A 141 -47.15 13.16 26.67
CA ASN A 141 -47.97 12.82 27.82
C ASN A 141 -47.45 13.49 29.11
N ALA A 142 -46.14 13.48 29.35
CA ALA A 142 -45.54 14.15 30.50
C ALA A 142 -45.77 15.68 30.46
N GLN A 143 -45.68 16.29 29.28
CA GLN A 143 -45.99 17.72 29.08
C GLN A 143 -47.47 18.02 29.35
N SER A 144 -48.38 17.20 28.83
CA SER A 144 -49.82 17.33 29.08
C SER A 144 -50.14 17.23 30.57
N ASN A 145 -49.61 16.21 31.25
CA ASN A 145 -49.82 16.02 32.69
C ASN A 145 -49.26 17.19 33.51
N LEU A 146 -48.08 17.71 33.15
CA LEU A 146 -47.52 18.89 33.78
C LEU A 146 -48.40 20.13 33.55
N GLY A 147 -48.91 20.32 32.33
CA GLY A 147 -49.86 21.38 32.00
C GLY A 147 -51.16 21.29 32.82
N GLN A 148 -51.69 20.08 33.02
CA GLN A 148 -52.85 19.84 33.89
C GLN A 148 -52.53 20.14 35.36
N ALA A 149 -51.34 19.79 35.85
CA ALA A 149 -50.91 20.09 37.21
C ALA A 149 -50.87 21.61 37.47
N TYR A 150 -50.41 22.41 36.51
CA TYR A 150 -50.47 23.88 36.61
C TYR A 150 -51.90 24.42 36.63
N GLN A 151 -52.79 23.89 35.79
CA GLN A 151 -54.21 24.28 35.80
C GLN A 151 -54.88 23.93 37.13
N ASN A 152 -54.59 22.75 37.69
CA ASN A 152 -55.05 22.34 39.01
C ASN A 152 -54.49 23.24 40.11
N GLY A 153 -53.24 23.69 39.95
CA GLY A 153 -52.61 24.65 40.84
C GLY A 153 -53.33 25.98 40.90
N PHE A 154 -53.64 26.57 39.75
CA PHE A 154 -54.45 27.79 39.69
C PHE A 154 -55.85 27.58 40.28
N ASN A 155 -56.49 26.44 40.00
CA ASN A 155 -57.80 26.10 40.58
C ASN A 155 -57.74 26.00 42.12
N GLY A 156 -56.70 25.38 42.66
CA GLY A 156 -56.48 25.27 44.10
C GLY A 156 -56.33 26.64 44.76
N VAL A 157 -55.58 27.55 44.13
CA VAL A 157 -55.44 28.94 44.60
C VAL A 157 -56.78 29.67 44.54
N ALA A 158 -57.49 29.61 43.40
CA ALA A 158 -58.77 30.25 43.23
C ALA A 158 -59.80 29.78 44.28
N ASN A 159 -59.84 28.47 44.56
CA ASN A 159 -60.70 27.90 45.60
C ASN A 159 -60.34 28.41 47.01
N ALA A 160 -59.04 28.56 47.33
CA ALA A 160 -58.64 29.15 48.59
C ALA A 160 -59.17 30.59 48.73
N PHE A 161 -59.05 31.40 47.68
CA PHE A 161 -59.54 32.78 47.70
C PHE A 161 -61.07 32.96 47.75
N LEU A 162 -61.85 31.88 47.60
CA LEU A 162 -63.28 31.91 47.94
C LEU A 162 -63.52 31.95 49.46
N ASP A 163 -62.60 31.42 50.27
CA ASP A 163 -62.75 31.33 51.73
C ASP A 163 -61.87 32.33 52.49
N LEU A 164 -60.65 32.62 51.99
CA LEU A 164 -59.66 33.42 52.74
C LEU A 164 -60.13 34.84 53.13
N PRO A 165 -60.89 35.59 52.30
CA PRO A 165 -61.37 36.91 52.70
C PRO A 165 -62.29 36.87 53.94
N ASP A 166 -63.20 35.91 53.99
CA ASP A 166 -64.14 35.73 55.11
C ASP A 166 -63.40 35.30 56.37
N ILE A 167 -62.47 34.35 56.22
CA ILE A 167 -61.61 33.88 57.32
C ILE A 167 -60.77 35.05 57.87
N SER A 168 -60.15 35.85 57.01
CA SER A 168 -59.34 37.01 57.40
C SER A 168 -60.17 38.03 58.20
N THR A 169 -61.41 38.28 57.77
CA THR A 169 -62.34 39.17 58.46
C THR A 169 -62.78 38.57 59.81
N GLY A 170 -63.05 37.27 59.84
CA GLY A 170 -63.45 36.54 61.05
C GLY A 170 -62.40 36.56 62.16
N ILE A 171 -61.15 36.27 61.81
CA ILE A 171 -59.99 36.32 62.72
C ILE A 171 -59.86 37.73 63.31
N ARG A 172 -59.89 38.77 62.47
CA ARG A 172 -59.90 40.17 62.96
C ARG A 172 -61.02 40.42 63.96
N GLY A 173 -62.22 39.93 63.67
CA GLY A 173 -63.40 40.12 64.51
C GLY A 173 -63.22 39.50 65.90
N ILE A 174 -62.58 38.34 66.01
CA ILE A 174 -62.34 37.67 67.29
C ILE A 174 -61.52 38.56 68.22
N LEU A 175 -60.46 39.21 67.75
CA LEU A 175 -59.63 40.09 68.58
C LEU A 175 -60.25 41.49 68.80
N TYR A 176 -60.85 42.07 67.75
CA TYR A 176 -61.09 43.51 67.69
C TYR A 176 -62.55 43.95 67.58
N ASP A 177 -63.51 43.07 67.32
CA ASP A 177 -64.94 43.45 67.40
C ASP A 177 -65.33 43.78 68.85
N ALA A 178 -66.46 44.46 69.04
CA ALA A 178 -67.04 44.73 70.36
C ALA A 178 -68.32 43.90 70.59
N LYS A 179 -68.17 42.57 70.60
CA LYS A 179 -69.30 41.61 70.70
C LYS A 179 -69.32 40.81 71.99
N VAL A 180 -68.21 40.75 72.73
CA VAL A 180 -68.08 39.95 73.96
C VAL A 180 -68.37 40.77 75.23
N GLY A 181 -67.90 42.01 75.27
CA GLY A 181 -68.03 42.92 76.42
C GLY A 181 -69.07 44.02 76.20
N SER A 182 -68.77 45.24 76.65
CA SER A 182 -69.62 46.41 76.35
C SER A 182 -69.55 46.81 74.87
N SER A 183 -70.55 47.56 74.39
CA SER A 183 -70.66 47.97 72.97
C SER A 183 -69.50 48.82 72.45
N THR A 184 -68.63 49.34 73.33
CA THR A 184 -67.46 50.16 72.98
C THR A 184 -66.13 49.48 73.30
N GLN A 185 -66.14 48.30 73.93
CA GLN A 185 -64.93 47.60 74.35
C GLN A 185 -64.59 46.48 73.37
N ALA A 186 -63.35 46.48 72.86
CA ALA A 186 -62.86 45.40 72.02
C ALA A 186 -62.86 44.06 72.77
N ASN A 187 -63.06 42.96 72.04
CA ASN A 187 -63.12 41.61 72.60
C ASN A 187 -61.87 41.26 73.41
N THR A 188 -60.68 41.69 72.99
CA THR A 188 -59.43 41.54 73.78
C THR A 188 -59.51 42.13 75.18
N GLY A 189 -60.11 43.32 75.32
CA GLY A 189 -60.38 43.91 76.64
C GLY A 189 -61.42 43.11 77.43
N ALA A 190 -62.49 42.68 76.75
CA ALA A 190 -63.53 41.86 77.38
C ALA A 190 -63.00 40.49 77.85
N TYR A 191 -62.09 39.85 77.11
CA TYR A 191 -61.45 38.59 77.51
C TYR A 191 -60.67 38.76 78.80
N ARG A 192 -59.94 39.87 78.96
CA ARG A 192 -59.22 40.20 80.21
C ARG A 192 -60.17 40.34 81.39
N ASP A 193 -61.30 41.01 81.21
CA ASP A 193 -62.31 41.20 82.27
C ASP A 193 -63.00 39.90 82.71
N LEU A 194 -62.97 38.88 81.86
CA LEU A 194 -63.49 37.55 82.16
C LEU A 194 -62.48 36.66 82.89
N MET A 195 -61.22 37.07 83.02
CA MET A 195 -60.15 36.28 83.67
C MET A 195 -60.06 36.53 85.17
N ASP A 196 -59.56 35.54 85.90
CA ASP A 196 -59.10 35.73 87.28
C ASP A 196 -57.83 36.61 87.34
N GLN A 197 -57.65 37.33 88.45
CA GLN A 197 -56.57 38.30 88.67
C GLN A 197 -55.17 37.72 88.44
N TYR A 198 -54.94 36.43 88.71
CA TYR A 198 -53.64 35.79 88.55
C TYR A 198 -53.37 35.32 87.11
N SER A 199 -54.38 35.25 86.24
CA SER A 199 -54.28 34.74 84.86
C SER A 199 -54.23 35.84 83.79
N VAL A 200 -54.48 37.11 84.15
CA VAL A 200 -54.51 38.24 83.19
C VAL A 200 -53.17 38.42 82.46
N PHE A 201 -52.03 38.24 83.15
CA PHE A 201 -50.71 38.37 82.51
C PHE A 201 -50.51 37.36 81.38
N GLN A 202 -50.90 36.10 81.59
CA GLN A 202 -50.82 35.07 80.57
C GLN A 202 -51.75 35.37 79.39
N MET A 203 -52.96 35.87 79.68
CA MET A 203 -53.91 36.31 78.65
C MET A 203 -53.33 37.45 77.79
N ASP A 204 -52.69 38.44 78.41
CA ASP A 204 -52.06 39.56 77.69
C ASP A 204 -50.93 39.09 76.75
N VAL A 205 -50.13 38.11 77.18
CA VAL A 205 -49.09 37.50 76.32
C VAL A 205 -49.72 36.78 75.12
N MET A 206 -50.78 36.00 75.34
CA MET A 206 -51.48 35.29 74.26
C MET A 206 -52.13 36.26 73.27
N ILE A 207 -52.77 37.32 73.76
CA ILE A 207 -53.37 38.37 72.93
C ILE A 207 -52.29 39.09 72.11
N TYR A 208 -51.16 39.46 72.72
CA TYR A 208 -50.06 40.13 72.02
C TYR A 208 -49.49 39.25 70.90
N GLN A 209 -49.25 37.96 71.18
CA GLN A 209 -48.77 36.99 70.20
C GLN A 209 -49.77 36.80 69.05
N SER A 210 -51.05 36.59 69.37
CA SER A 210 -52.11 36.42 68.38
C SER A 210 -52.27 37.67 67.50
N ALA A 211 -52.26 38.87 68.09
CA ALA A 211 -52.33 40.13 67.36
C ALA A 211 -51.15 40.31 66.39
N GLY A 212 -49.93 39.97 66.80
CA GLY A 212 -48.74 40.01 65.93
C GLY A 212 -48.82 39.01 64.77
N ASN A 213 -49.29 37.79 65.05
CA ASN A 213 -49.50 36.76 64.02
C ASN A 213 -50.61 37.14 63.05
N TYR A 214 -51.71 37.73 63.54
CA TYR A 214 -52.77 38.29 62.71
C TYR A 214 -52.25 39.38 61.78
N GLN A 215 -51.47 40.34 62.29
CA GLN A 215 -50.90 41.42 61.46
C GLN A 215 -50.02 40.86 60.34
N THR A 216 -49.20 39.86 60.67
CA THR A 216 -48.33 39.18 59.70
C THR A 216 -49.17 38.44 58.65
N ALA A 217 -50.18 37.68 59.07
CA ALA A 217 -51.07 36.96 58.18
C ALA A 217 -51.90 37.91 57.28
N ALA A 218 -52.39 39.02 57.81
CA ALA A 218 -53.17 40.02 57.08
C ALA A 218 -52.32 40.76 56.02
N ALA A 219 -51.07 41.10 56.37
CA ALA A 219 -50.13 41.70 55.42
C ALA A 219 -49.81 40.72 54.28
N LYS A 220 -49.53 39.45 54.61
CA LYS A 220 -49.26 38.40 53.62
C LYS A 220 -50.48 38.13 52.73
N PHE A 221 -51.67 38.06 53.32
CA PHE A 221 -52.94 37.92 52.60
C PHE A 221 -53.16 39.04 51.59
N SER A 222 -52.96 40.30 52.01
CA SER A 222 -53.16 41.45 51.13
C SER A 222 -52.22 41.39 49.92
N ALA A 223 -50.93 41.14 50.16
CA ALA A 223 -49.95 41.00 49.09
C ALA A 223 -50.26 39.83 48.14
N ASN A 224 -50.59 38.66 48.70
CA ASN A 224 -50.96 37.48 47.91
C ASN A 224 -52.26 37.70 47.12
N PHE A 225 -53.25 38.39 47.68
CA PHE A 225 -54.50 38.72 46.99
C PHE A 225 -54.26 39.64 45.79
N ASP A 226 -53.37 40.62 45.91
CA ASP A 226 -52.96 41.46 44.79
C ASP A 226 -52.24 40.63 43.71
N ASN A 227 -51.34 39.72 44.10
CA ASN A 227 -50.68 38.81 43.16
C ASN A 227 -51.67 37.87 42.45
N TYR A 228 -52.66 37.33 43.16
CA TYR A 228 -53.73 36.52 42.59
C TYR A 228 -54.53 37.30 41.54
N LYS A 229 -54.93 38.54 41.84
CA LYS A 229 -55.66 39.40 40.90
C LYS A 229 -54.86 39.70 39.63
N ASN A 230 -53.54 39.79 39.76
CA ASN A 230 -52.63 40.07 38.65
C ASN A 230 -52.19 38.83 37.88
N THR A 231 -52.50 37.62 38.37
CA THR A 231 -52.10 36.35 37.75
C THR A 231 -53.30 35.70 37.07
N SER A 232 -53.13 35.31 35.81
CA SER A 232 -54.17 34.65 35.01
C SER A 232 -53.98 33.13 35.02
N ARG A 233 -55.06 32.39 34.73
CA ARG A 233 -55.00 30.95 34.43
C ARG A 233 -53.99 30.60 33.33
N TYR A 234 -53.72 31.55 32.43
CA TYR A 234 -52.83 31.39 31.28
C TYR A 234 -51.46 32.04 31.50
N SER A 235 -51.16 32.49 32.73
CA SER A 235 -49.84 32.99 33.11
C SER A 235 -48.78 31.91 32.98
N SER A 236 -47.50 32.34 33.01
CA SER A 236 -46.40 31.39 32.86
C SER A 236 -46.37 30.37 34.01
N PRO A 237 -45.83 29.15 33.79
CA PRO A 237 -45.64 28.16 34.84
C PRO A 237 -44.95 28.70 36.09
N GLU A 238 -43.96 29.57 35.92
CA GLU A 238 -43.19 30.19 37.00
C GLU A 238 -44.08 31.11 37.85
N GLN A 239 -44.92 31.92 37.20
CA GLN A 239 -45.88 32.79 37.89
C GLN A 239 -46.91 31.97 38.67
N ILE A 240 -47.42 30.88 38.08
CA ILE A 240 -48.36 29.98 38.75
C ILE A 240 -47.73 29.32 39.97
N ILE A 241 -46.47 28.86 39.88
CA ILE A 241 -45.75 28.25 41.02
C ILE A 241 -45.56 29.26 42.15
N VAL A 242 -45.14 30.49 41.84
CA VAL A 242 -44.98 31.57 42.83
C VAL A 242 -46.30 31.80 43.57
N LEU A 243 -47.39 31.95 42.83
CA LEU A 243 -48.72 32.17 43.40
C LEU A 243 -49.18 31.01 44.30
N ILE A 244 -48.95 29.75 43.91
CA ILE A 244 -49.27 28.58 44.74
C ILE A 244 -48.51 28.61 46.06
N ASN A 245 -47.21 28.91 46.01
CA ASN A 245 -46.36 28.95 47.19
C ASN A 245 -46.76 30.07 48.14
N GLU A 246 -47.00 31.28 47.62
CA GLU A 246 -47.47 32.43 48.40
C GLU A 246 -48.83 32.17 49.05
N THR A 247 -49.74 31.49 48.32
CA THR A 247 -51.04 31.10 48.86
C THR A 247 -50.92 30.05 49.94
N LEU A 248 -50.09 29.01 49.76
CA LEU A 248 -49.84 28.02 50.79
C LEU A 248 -49.25 28.64 52.06
N GLU A 249 -48.30 29.57 51.93
CA GLU A 249 -47.72 30.30 53.06
C GLU A 249 -48.77 31.16 53.78
N THR A 250 -49.59 31.88 53.02
CA THR A 250 -50.69 32.70 53.57
C THR A 250 -51.67 31.85 54.37
N VAL A 251 -52.11 30.70 53.82
CA VAL A 251 -53.05 29.80 54.47
C VAL A 251 -52.44 29.23 55.77
N LYS A 252 -51.14 28.91 55.78
CA LYS A 252 -50.42 28.45 56.99
C LYS A 252 -50.36 29.52 58.07
N LEU A 253 -50.08 30.78 57.71
CA LEU A 253 -50.06 31.89 58.66
C LEU A 253 -51.45 32.17 59.25
N MET A 254 -52.49 32.10 58.42
CA MET A 254 -53.87 32.19 58.92
C MET A 254 -54.21 31.03 59.85
N ALA A 255 -53.82 29.80 59.52
CA ALA A 255 -54.09 28.63 60.36
C ALA A 255 -53.41 28.75 61.74
N GLN A 256 -52.18 29.28 61.77
CA GLN A 256 -51.50 29.58 63.03
C GLN A 256 -52.23 30.66 63.84
N THR A 257 -52.72 31.71 63.18
CA THR A 257 -53.48 32.78 63.86
C THR A 257 -54.80 32.25 64.43
N VAL A 258 -55.55 31.45 63.67
CA VAL A 258 -56.79 30.80 64.14
C VAL A 258 -56.53 29.92 65.36
N LYS A 259 -55.40 29.20 65.37
CA LYS A 259 -54.99 28.37 66.52
C LYS A 259 -54.69 29.24 67.75
N ASP A 260 -54.02 30.37 67.59
CA ASP A 260 -53.72 31.28 68.70
C ASP A 260 -55.00 31.87 69.29
N GLU A 261 -55.97 32.25 68.44
CA GLU A 261 -57.29 32.71 68.85
C GLU A 261 -58.12 31.61 69.52
N GLN A 262 -58.05 30.38 69.01
CA GLN A 262 -58.69 29.23 69.65
C GLN A 262 -58.18 29.05 71.08
N ASN A 263 -56.86 29.11 71.27
CA ASN A 263 -56.25 29.02 72.59
C ASN A 263 -56.74 30.15 73.51
N ILE A 264 -56.85 31.39 73.01
CA ILE A 264 -57.40 32.51 73.78
C ILE A 264 -58.82 32.19 74.24
N LEU A 265 -59.72 31.81 73.34
CA LEU A 265 -61.12 31.53 73.69
C LEU A 265 -61.25 30.35 74.65
N ASP A 266 -60.48 29.28 74.44
CA ASP A 266 -60.50 28.10 75.30
C ASP A 266 -59.97 28.43 76.69
N THR A 267 -58.89 29.20 76.80
CA THR A 267 -58.42 29.75 78.08
C THR A 267 -59.49 30.62 78.74
N VAL A 268 -60.20 31.44 77.96
CA VAL A 268 -61.28 32.27 78.50
C VAL A 268 -62.38 31.42 79.12
N VAL A 269 -62.87 30.43 78.37
CA VAL A 269 -63.93 29.51 78.80
C VAL A 269 -63.49 28.69 80.01
N LEU A 270 -62.25 28.21 80.04
CA LEU A 270 -61.70 27.45 81.18
C LEU A 270 -61.67 28.30 82.45
N SER A 271 -61.18 29.54 82.37
CA SER A 271 -61.15 30.44 83.52
C SER A 271 -62.56 30.77 84.04
N MET A 272 -63.52 31.05 83.14
CA MET A 272 -64.92 31.29 83.52
C MET A 272 -65.54 30.09 84.23
N LYS A 273 -65.31 28.87 83.72
CA LYS A 273 -65.82 27.64 84.35
C LYS A 273 -65.19 27.37 85.72
N GLN A 274 -63.94 27.75 85.92
CA GLN A 274 -63.21 27.49 87.16
C GLN A 274 -63.48 28.55 88.24
N TYR A 275 -63.51 29.84 87.87
CA TYR A 275 -63.50 30.95 88.82
C TYR A 275 -64.77 31.82 88.78
N GLN A 276 -65.57 31.75 87.70
CA GLN A 276 -66.78 32.57 87.51
C GLN A 276 -68.05 31.71 87.32
N THR A 277 -68.22 30.67 88.14
CA THR A 277 -69.28 29.62 87.98
C THR A 277 -70.71 30.13 87.93
N SER A 278 -70.98 31.35 88.42
CA SER A 278 -72.31 31.96 88.42
C SER A 278 -72.60 32.83 87.18
N ARG A 279 -71.61 33.08 86.31
CA ARG A 279 -71.77 33.89 85.10
C ARG A 279 -71.85 32.99 83.86
N PRO A 280 -72.89 33.09 83.02
CA PRO A 280 -72.95 32.32 81.78
C PRO A 280 -71.86 32.78 80.81
N ILE A 281 -71.33 31.85 80.01
CA ILE A 281 -70.38 32.16 78.93
C ILE A 281 -71.10 33.04 77.89
N PRO A 282 -70.52 34.19 77.47
CA PRO A 282 -71.09 35.02 76.41
C PRO A 282 -71.34 34.23 75.12
N SER A 283 -72.53 34.36 74.54
CA SER A 283 -72.91 33.65 73.32
C SER A 283 -71.97 33.95 72.13
N ALA A 284 -71.40 35.15 72.08
CA ALA A 284 -70.39 35.52 71.09
C ALA A 284 -69.13 34.65 71.17
N ILE A 285 -68.68 34.25 72.36
CA ILE A 285 -67.52 33.36 72.53
C ILE A 285 -67.85 31.98 71.95
N THR A 286 -69.03 31.44 72.22
CA THR A 286 -69.46 30.15 71.68
C THR A 286 -69.60 30.19 70.16
N GLN A 287 -70.11 31.31 69.60
CA GLN A 287 -70.17 31.50 68.15
C GLN A 287 -68.76 31.54 67.54
N TYR A 288 -67.84 32.29 68.13
CA TYR A 288 -66.45 32.34 67.65
C TYR A 288 -65.76 30.99 67.74
N GLN A 289 -65.99 30.18 68.79
CA GLN A 289 -65.47 28.81 68.85
C GLN A 289 -66.00 27.95 67.69
N SER A 290 -67.28 28.12 67.32
CA SER A 290 -67.87 27.44 66.14
C SER A 290 -67.25 27.94 64.83
N ASP A 291 -67.08 29.25 64.67
CA ASP A 291 -66.49 29.85 63.47
C ASP A 291 -65.04 29.39 63.29
N ILE A 292 -64.25 29.41 64.37
CA ILE A 292 -62.88 28.88 64.41
C ILE A 292 -62.84 27.43 63.97
N ALA A 293 -63.73 26.57 64.45
CA ALA A 293 -63.76 25.17 64.02
C ALA A 293 -63.99 25.05 62.50
N GLY A 294 -64.86 25.90 61.94
CA GLY A 294 -65.06 26.02 60.49
C GLY A 294 -63.80 26.51 59.76
N TYR A 295 -63.14 27.55 60.28
CA TYR A 295 -61.91 28.09 59.70
C TYR A 295 -60.76 27.08 59.71
N VAL A 296 -60.55 26.38 60.83
CA VAL A 296 -59.54 25.30 60.96
C VAL A 296 -59.78 24.23 59.89
N SER A 297 -61.03 23.80 59.72
CA SER A 297 -61.38 22.79 58.72
C SER A 297 -61.03 23.25 57.29
N LYS A 298 -61.46 24.45 56.91
CA LYS A 298 -61.19 25.03 55.59
C LYS A 298 -59.70 25.25 55.33
N LEU A 299 -58.99 25.87 56.26
CA LEU A 299 -57.56 26.16 56.13
C LEU A 299 -56.74 24.87 56.03
N ASN A 300 -57.03 23.86 56.85
CA ASN A 300 -56.35 22.56 56.76
C ASN A 300 -56.62 21.87 55.41
N SER A 301 -57.86 21.96 54.90
CA SER A 301 -58.20 21.45 53.56
C SER A 301 -57.37 22.12 52.48
N HIS A 302 -57.25 23.46 52.52
CA HIS A 302 -56.48 24.24 51.55
C HIS A 302 -54.98 23.96 51.65
N ILE A 303 -54.42 23.85 52.86
CA ILE A 303 -53.02 23.46 53.09
C ILE A 303 -52.73 22.13 52.41
N ASN A 304 -53.55 21.11 52.68
CA ASN A 304 -53.36 19.79 52.13
C ASN A 304 -53.48 19.79 50.60
N THR A 305 -54.49 20.49 50.06
CA THR A 305 -54.71 20.59 48.61
C THR A 305 -53.54 21.26 47.90
N LEU A 306 -53.10 22.44 48.37
CA LEU A 306 -52.01 23.20 47.77
C LEU A 306 -50.66 22.48 47.92
N ALA A 307 -50.39 21.84 49.06
CA ALA A 307 -49.19 21.03 49.26
C ALA A 307 -49.17 19.81 48.31
N ASN A 308 -50.30 19.13 48.13
CA ASN A 308 -50.41 18.01 47.19
C ASN A 308 -50.22 18.45 45.74
N ILE A 309 -50.73 19.62 45.36
CA ILE A 309 -50.50 20.24 44.05
C ILE A 309 -49.00 20.53 43.86
N GLN A 310 -48.33 21.13 44.84
CA GLN A 310 -46.90 21.44 44.78
C GLN A 310 -46.06 20.16 44.55
N ASN A 311 -46.38 19.09 45.29
CA ASN A 311 -45.75 17.79 45.11
C ASN A 311 -46.05 17.23 43.71
N SER A 312 -47.29 17.32 43.24
CA SER A 312 -47.69 16.86 41.91
C SER A 312 -46.94 17.59 40.79
N ILE A 313 -46.79 18.91 40.87
CA ILE A 313 -46.01 19.69 39.90
C ILE A 313 -44.55 19.22 39.89
N THR A 314 -43.95 19.09 41.07
CA THR A 314 -42.55 18.64 41.22
C THR A 314 -42.35 17.25 40.60
N SER A 315 -43.22 16.29 40.89
CA SER A 315 -43.16 14.95 40.31
C SER A 315 -43.36 14.97 38.79
N ASN A 316 -44.29 15.78 38.26
CA ASN A 316 -44.49 15.89 36.82
C ASN A 316 -43.29 16.55 36.10
N GLN A 317 -42.63 17.52 36.72
CA GLN A 317 -41.38 18.09 36.20
C GLN A 317 -40.26 17.04 36.14
N GLN A 318 -40.09 16.24 37.19
CA GLN A 318 -39.11 15.15 37.22
C GLN A 318 -39.41 14.06 36.18
N ASN A 319 -40.69 13.73 35.97
CA ASN A 319 -41.13 12.79 34.96
C ASN A 319 -40.83 13.31 33.55
N LEU A 320 -41.12 14.59 33.27
CA LEU A 320 -40.81 15.21 31.98
C LEU A 320 -39.29 15.23 31.73
N ALA A 321 -38.49 15.63 32.72
CA ALA A 321 -37.04 15.64 32.60
C ALA A 321 -36.47 14.23 32.37
N SER A 322 -37.04 13.20 33.00
CA SER A 322 -36.63 11.81 32.81
C SER A 322 -37.03 11.28 31.44
N ALA A 323 -38.24 11.60 30.95
CA ALA A 323 -38.69 11.27 29.61
C ALA A 323 -37.77 11.90 28.54
N GLN A 324 -37.40 13.17 28.72
CA GLN A 324 -36.46 13.88 27.84
C GLN A 324 -35.06 13.24 27.85
N ARG A 325 -34.52 12.89 29.03
CA ARG A 325 -33.24 12.19 29.14
C ARG A 325 -33.26 10.84 28.42
N ASN A 326 -34.31 10.05 28.60
CA ASN A 326 -34.46 8.75 27.93
C ASN A 326 -34.51 8.89 26.41
N PHE A 327 -35.22 9.91 25.90
CA PHE A 327 -35.24 10.24 24.48
C PHE A 327 -33.85 10.63 23.95
N SER A 328 -33.15 11.53 24.63
CA SER A 328 -31.79 11.94 24.23
C SER A 328 -30.81 10.78 24.24
N ASN A 329 -30.87 9.91 25.26
CA ASN A 329 -30.04 8.71 25.33
C ASN A 329 -30.32 7.77 24.15
N ALA A 330 -31.59 7.54 23.83
CA ALA A 330 -31.98 6.71 22.69
C ALA A 330 -31.51 7.31 21.34
N GLN A 331 -31.56 8.63 21.16
CA GLN A 331 -31.04 9.28 19.96
C GLN A 331 -29.53 9.10 19.79
N GLN A 332 -28.78 9.02 20.89
CA GLN A 332 -27.34 8.79 20.84
C GLN A 332 -26.98 7.31 20.68
N SER A 333 -27.67 6.40 21.39
CA SER A 333 -27.34 4.97 21.36
C SER A 333 -27.82 4.27 20.09
N ASN A 334 -29.00 4.63 19.57
CA ASN A 334 -29.60 3.93 18.42
C ASN A 334 -28.69 3.91 17.18
N PRO A 335 -28.07 5.02 16.74
CA PRO A 335 -27.14 5.01 15.62
C PRO A 335 -25.92 4.12 15.85
N LEU A 336 -25.40 4.08 17.09
CA LEU A 336 -24.25 3.26 17.45
C LEU A 336 -24.58 1.77 17.42
N ASP A 337 -25.75 1.39 17.93
CA ASP A 337 -26.24 0.02 17.85
C ASP A 337 -26.45 -0.42 16.39
N LEU A 338 -27.01 0.48 15.57
CA LEU A 338 -27.21 0.23 14.13
C LEU A 338 -25.87 0.04 13.41
N ALA A 339 -24.90 0.90 13.69
CA ALA A 339 -23.55 0.80 13.14
C ALA A 339 -22.85 -0.49 13.58
N SER A 340 -22.98 -0.89 14.85
CA SER A 340 -22.45 -2.14 15.38
C SER A 340 -23.01 -3.36 14.64
N GLN A 341 -24.32 -3.41 14.41
CA GLN A 341 -24.95 -4.49 13.63
C GLN A 341 -24.54 -4.46 12.15
N GLN A 342 -24.35 -3.28 11.55
CA GLN A 342 -23.83 -3.15 10.19
C GLN A 342 -22.39 -3.67 10.07
N ILE A 343 -21.53 -3.36 11.03
CA ILE A 343 -20.16 -3.89 11.11
C ILE A 343 -20.19 -5.41 11.23
N ALA A 344 -21.08 -5.97 12.05
CA ALA A 344 -21.24 -7.42 12.16
C ALA A 344 -21.63 -8.06 10.81
N VAL A 345 -22.54 -7.44 10.03
CA VAL A 345 -22.87 -7.89 8.67
C VAL A 345 -21.64 -7.82 7.76
N GLN A 346 -20.89 -6.73 7.78
CA GLN A 346 -19.67 -6.58 6.98
C GLN A 346 -18.61 -7.64 7.32
N GLN A 347 -18.42 -7.95 8.60
CA GLN A 347 -17.52 -9.01 9.05
C GLN A 347 -17.95 -10.38 8.52
N ARG A 348 -19.24 -10.72 8.60
CA ARG A 348 -19.75 -11.99 8.06
C ARG A 348 -19.68 -12.05 6.54
N GLN A 349 -19.85 -10.93 5.86
CA GLN A 349 -19.67 -10.83 4.42
C GLN A 349 -18.21 -11.08 4.02
N ALA A 350 -17.25 -10.54 4.78
CA ALA A 350 -15.83 -10.78 4.56
C ALA A 350 -15.48 -12.26 4.75
N VAL A 351 -15.97 -12.89 5.82
CA VAL A 351 -15.77 -14.34 6.06
C VAL A 351 -16.37 -15.20 4.93
N LEU A 352 -17.54 -14.82 4.41
CA LEU A 352 -18.14 -15.49 3.25
C LEU A 352 -17.27 -15.33 2.00
N GLN A 353 -16.71 -14.14 1.78
CA GLN A 353 -15.81 -13.89 0.67
C GLN A 353 -14.52 -14.72 0.80
N ASP A 354 -13.92 -14.76 1.97
CA ASP A 354 -12.74 -15.58 2.26
C ASP A 354 -13.03 -17.08 2.03
N ALA A 355 -14.20 -17.57 2.44
CA ALA A 355 -14.62 -18.94 2.19
C ALA A 355 -14.77 -19.24 0.68
N LYS A 356 -15.29 -18.29 -0.10
CA LYS A 356 -15.39 -18.39 -1.57
C LYS A 356 -14.02 -18.36 -2.26
N ASP A 357 -13.12 -17.51 -1.80
CA ASP A 357 -11.75 -17.44 -2.32
C ASP A 357 -10.97 -18.71 -1.97
N ASN A 358 -11.19 -19.24 -0.78
CA ASN A 358 -10.63 -20.53 -0.37
C ASN A 358 -11.15 -21.69 -1.23
N LEU A 359 -12.44 -21.71 -1.60
CA LEU A 359 -12.96 -22.69 -2.56
C LEU A 359 -12.23 -22.62 -3.91
N ALA A 360 -11.89 -21.42 -4.40
CA ALA A 360 -11.15 -21.28 -5.65
C ALA A 360 -9.76 -21.94 -5.59
N ASN A 361 -9.13 -21.98 -4.42
CA ASN A 361 -7.82 -22.62 -4.21
C ASN A 361 -7.84 -24.15 -4.36
N TYR A 362 -9.01 -24.80 -4.30
CA TYR A 362 -9.17 -26.25 -4.57
C TYR A 362 -9.10 -26.59 -6.06
N TYR A 363 -9.15 -25.58 -6.93
CA TYR A 363 -9.05 -25.72 -8.38
C TYR A 363 -7.69 -25.21 -8.85
N VAL A 364 -6.75 -26.13 -9.07
CA VAL A 364 -5.41 -25.80 -9.55
C VAL A 364 -5.48 -25.57 -11.06
N ARG A 365 -5.12 -24.37 -11.50
CA ARG A 365 -5.22 -23.93 -12.90
C ARG A 365 -3.86 -23.54 -13.46
N ALA A 366 -3.73 -23.62 -14.78
CA ALA A 366 -2.52 -23.21 -15.49
C ALA A 366 -2.33 -21.68 -15.40
N PRO A 367 -1.15 -21.18 -14.98
CA PRO A 367 -0.88 -19.74 -14.87
C PRO A 367 -0.74 -19.05 -16.23
N PHE A 368 -0.30 -19.78 -17.27
CA PHE A 368 -0.13 -19.29 -18.64
C PHE A 368 -0.38 -20.42 -19.66
N ALA A 369 -0.46 -20.08 -20.94
CA ALA A 369 -0.57 -21.06 -22.02
C ALA A 369 0.79 -21.72 -22.31
N GLY A 370 0.82 -23.05 -22.40
CA GLY A 370 2.06 -23.81 -22.50
C GLY A 370 1.82 -25.30 -22.70
N THR A 371 2.88 -26.08 -22.51
CA THR A 371 2.83 -27.55 -22.57
C THR A 371 3.14 -28.13 -21.20
N VAL A 372 2.40 -29.17 -20.79
CA VAL A 372 2.62 -29.88 -19.54
C VAL A 372 3.87 -30.74 -19.64
N ALA A 373 4.91 -30.41 -18.89
CA ALA A 373 6.17 -31.14 -18.89
C ALA A 373 6.11 -32.39 -18.00
N ALA A 374 5.51 -32.25 -16.81
CA ALA A 374 5.36 -33.34 -15.86
C ALA A 374 4.05 -33.19 -15.05
N VAL A 375 3.37 -34.31 -14.85
CA VAL A 375 2.24 -34.48 -13.94
C VAL A 375 2.71 -35.40 -12.82
N ASN A 376 2.85 -34.86 -11.62
CA ASN A 376 3.45 -35.56 -10.48
C ASN A 376 2.41 -36.16 -9.53
N ILE A 377 1.11 -35.98 -9.81
CA ILE A 377 0.02 -36.42 -8.94
C ILE A 377 -0.99 -37.27 -9.70
N LYS A 378 -1.65 -38.18 -9.00
CA LYS A 378 -2.72 -39.03 -9.51
C LYS A 378 -3.99 -38.85 -8.70
N ARG A 379 -5.11 -39.30 -9.27
CA ARG A 379 -6.39 -39.33 -8.57
C ARG A 379 -6.28 -40.25 -7.35
N GLY A 380 -6.73 -39.76 -6.20
CA GLY A 380 -6.61 -40.45 -4.90
C GLY A 380 -5.36 -40.09 -4.11
N ASP A 381 -4.37 -39.40 -4.71
CA ASP A 381 -3.22 -38.91 -3.96
C ASP A 381 -3.62 -37.73 -3.06
N SER A 382 -2.90 -37.56 -1.96
CA SER A 382 -3.01 -36.36 -1.12
C SER A 382 -2.03 -35.29 -1.62
N ALA A 383 -2.54 -34.14 -2.04
CA ALA A 383 -1.74 -33.05 -2.55
C ALA A 383 -1.63 -31.94 -1.50
N SER A 384 -0.48 -31.26 -1.43
CA SER A 384 -0.22 -30.14 -0.51
C SER A 384 0.64 -29.06 -1.18
N GLY A 385 0.70 -27.86 -0.60
CA GLY A 385 1.45 -26.73 -1.16
C GLY A 385 2.97 -26.90 -1.20
N GLY A 386 3.52 -27.94 -0.57
CA GLY A 386 4.95 -28.27 -0.67
C GLY A 386 5.32 -28.94 -1.99
N THR A 387 4.38 -29.62 -2.64
CA THR A 387 4.68 -30.53 -3.77
C THR A 387 4.13 -29.97 -5.08
N ALA A 388 4.98 -29.89 -6.10
CA ALA A 388 4.59 -29.49 -7.45
C ALA A 388 3.61 -30.50 -8.05
N ALA A 389 2.37 -30.07 -8.31
CA ALA A 389 1.37 -30.98 -8.87
C ALA A 389 1.57 -31.18 -10.38
N VAL A 390 1.79 -30.08 -11.10
CA VAL A 390 2.01 -30.08 -12.53
C VAL A 390 3.08 -29.05 -12.88
N THR A 391 4.07 -29.42 -13.68
CA THR A 391 5.05 -28.49 -14.24
C THR A 391 4.59 -28.05 -15.62
N VAL A 392 4.36 -26.74 -15.79
CA VAL A 392 3.95 -26.14 -17.07
C VAL A 392 5.10 -25.32 -17.63
N ILE A 393 5.44 -25.58 -18.89
CA ILE A 393 6.50 -24.87 -19.61
C ILE A 393 5.85 -24.02 -20.70
N SER A 394 6.29 -22.76 -20.84
CA SER A 394 5.78 -21.86 -21.88
C SER A 394 6.19 -22.35 -23.26
N ASN A 395 5.38 -22.04 -24.27
CA ASN A 395 5.74 -22.34 -25.66
C ASN A 395 6.80 -21.38 -26.23
N GLN A 396 7.03 -20.23 -25.58
CA GLN A 396 8.08 -19.29 -25.95
C GLN A 396 9.44 -19.82 -25.56
N ARG A 397 10.42 -19.70 -26.46
CA ARG A 397 11.80 -20.12 -26.25
C ARG A 397 12.72 -18.91 -26.15
N ILE A 398 13.80 -19.05 -25.39
CA ILE A 398 14.88 -18.07 -25.31
C ILE A 398 16.20 -18.79 -25.53
N ALA A 399 17.19 -18.10 -26.09
CA ALA A 399 18.56 -18.58 -26.11
C ALA A 399 19.31 -18.00 -24.90
N GLU A 400 19.85 -18.89 -24.06
CA GLU A 400 20.73 -18.55 -22.96
C GLU A 400 22.16 -18.69 -23.45
N ILE A 401 22.86 -17.57 -23.61
CA ILE A 401 24.24 -17.52 -24.12
C ILE A 401 25.16 -17.09 -22.99
N SER A 402 26.30 -17.76 -22.86
CA SER A 402 27.31 -17.40 -21.88
C SER A 402 28.40 -16.57 -22.55
N LEU A 403 28.65 -15.37 -22.04
CA LEU A 403 29.70 -14.46 -22.49
C LEU A 403 30.74 -14.26 -21.38
N ASN A 404 31.98 -13.95 -21.76
CA ASN A 404 33.01 -13.61 -20.79
C ASN A 404 32.80 -12.19 -20.20
N GLU A 405 33.49 -11.90 -19.09
CA GLU A 405 33.42 -10.60 -18.40
C GLU A 405 33.79 -9.38 -19.27
N VAL A 406 34.68 -9.54 -20.24
CA VAL A 406 35.14 -8.42 -21.10
C VAL A 406 34.11 -8.08 -22.19
N ASP A 407 33.46 -9.10 -22.73
CA ASP A 407 32.55 -8.98 -23.85
C ASP A 407 31.15 -8.58 -23.41
N VAL A 408 30.67 -9.06 -22.26
CA VAL A 408 29.37 -8.65 -21.70
C VAL A 408 29.29 -7.15 -21.45
N ALA A 409 30.40 -6.49 -21.08
CA ALA A 409 30.46 -5.06 -20.82
C ALA A 409 30.09 -4.20 -22.04
N LYS A 410 30.18 -4.75 -23.26
CA LYS A 410 29.85 -4.07 -24.53
C LYS A 410 28.42 -4.35 -25.00
N ILE A 411 27.71 -5.28 -24.35
CA ILE A 411 26.36 -5.68 -24.71
C ILE A 411 25.33 -4.73 -24.09
N LYS A 412 24.29 -4.41 -24.87
CA LYS A 412 23.14 -3.63 -24.41
C LYS A 412 21.85 -4.39 -24.73
N ILE A 413 20.85 -4.19 -23.88
CA ILE A 413 19.48 -4.67 -24.12
C ILE A 413 18.99 -4.10 -25.47
N ASP A 414 18.19 -4.90 -26.19
CA ASP A 414 17.62 -4.60 -27.52
C ASP A 414 18.61 -4.64 -28.71
N GLN A 415 19.85 -5.10 -28.51
CA GLN A 415 20.75 -5.39 -29.62
C GLN A 415 20.25 -6.56 -30.48
N LYS A 416 20.42 -6.44 -31.80
CA LYS A 416 20.08 -7.50 -32.75
C LYS A 416 21.10 -8.62 -32.70
N VAL A 417 20.60 -9.85 -32.72
CA VAL A 417 21.41 -11.06 -32.65
C VAL A 417 21.04 -11.98 -33.79
N THR A 418 22.05 -12.59 -34.40
CA THR A 418 21.88 -13.69 -35.34
C THR A 418 22.21 -14.99 -34.64
N LEU A 419 21.25 -15.91 -34.58
CA LEU A 419 21.35 -17.21 -33.94
C LEU A 419 21.52 -18.30 -35.00
N THR A 420 22.49 -19.18 -34.80
CA THR A 420 22.74 -20.37 -35.61
C THR A 420 22.71 -21.63 -34.74
N PHE A 421 22.19 -22.71 -35.28
CA PHE A 421 21.98 -23.96 -34.55
C PHE A 421 22.83 -25.08 -35.13
N ASP A 422 23.72 -25.65 -34.32
CA ASP A 422 24.62 -26.72 -34.79
C ASP A 422 23.84 -27.98 -35.19
N ALA A 423 22.72 -28.23 -34.52
CA ALA A 423 21.88 -29.41 -34.73
C ALA A 423 20.92 -29.28 -35.93
N VAL A 424 20.80 -28.10 -36.55
CA VAL A 424 19.87 -27.86 -37.67
C VAL A 424 20.61 -27.13 -38.79
N GLU A 425 21.01 -27.89 -39.81
CA GLU A 425 21.71 -27.34 -40.98
C GLU A 425 20.91 -26.23 -41.66
N ASN A 426 21.61 -25.14 -42.01
CA ASN A 426 21.10 -23.96 -42.70
C ASN A 426 19.97 -23.18 -41.99
N LEU A 427 19.81 -23.32 -40.67
CA LEU A 427 18.85 -22.52 -39.90
C LEU A 427 19.53 -21.31 -39.23
N THR A 428 19.16 -20.12 -39.69
CA THR A 428 19.52 -18.83 -39.07
C THR A 428 18.24 -18.13 -38.61
N ILE A 429 18.22 -17.68 -37.35
CA ILE A 429 17.09 -16.94 -36.78
C ILE A 429 17.61 -15.64 -36.20
N THR A 430 16.87 -14.55 -36.41
CA THR A 430 17.16 -13.28 -35.74
C THR A 430 16.49 -13.23 -34.38
N GLY A 431 17.11 -12.51 -33.46
CA GLY A 431 16.57 -12.27 -32.14
C GLY A 431 17.08 -10.97 -31.57
N LYS A 432 16.65 -10.69 -30.34
CA LYS A 432 17.05 -9.50 -29.59
C LYS A 432 17.49 -9.86 -28.19
N VAL A 433 18.50 -9.16 -27.68
CA VAL A 433 18.93 -9.29 -26.29
C VAL A 433 17.81 -8.76 -25.39
N ALA A 434 17.20 -9.67 -24.62
CA ALA A 434 16.07 -9.37 -23.74
C ALA A 434 16.54 -9.05 -22.32
N ASP A 435 17.57 -9.74 -21.83
CA ASP A 435 18.08 -9.61 -20.47
C ASP A 435 19.56 -9.97 -20.40
N VAL A 436 20.28 -9.33 -19.49
CA VAL A 436 21.71 -9.57 -19.22
C VAL A 436 21.85 -9.72 -17.72
N ASP A 437 22.25 -10.91 -17.26
CA ASP A 437 22.38 -11.17 -15.83
C ASP A 437 23.46 -10.23 -15.24
N ILE A 438 23.13 -9.60 -14.11
CA ILE A 438 24.05 -8.67 -13.42
C ILE A 438 25.10 -9.44 -12.60
N ILE A 439 24.82 -10.70 -12.26
CA ILE A 439 25.67 -11.55 -11.43
C ILE A 439 26.34 -12.59 -12.33
N GLY A 440 27.67 -12.50 -12.44
CA GLY A 440 28.46 -13.48 -13.18
C GLY A 440 28.59 -14.81 -12.42
N ALA A 441 28.60 -15.91 -13.17
CA ALA A 441 28.93 -17.24 -12.68
C ALA A 441 30.44 -17.51 -12.83
N VAL A 442 31.07 -18.00 -11.77
CA VAL A 442 32.48 -18.42 -11.77
C VAL A 442 32.56 -19.93 -12.01
N SER A 443 33.18 -20.34 -13.11
CA SER A 443 33.46 -21.75 -13.39
C SER A 443 34.94 -21.93 -13.72
N GLN A 444 35.63 -22.75 -12.94
CA GLN A 444 37.07 -23.01 -13.08
C GLN A 444 37.95 -21.73 -13.15
N GLY A 445 37.58 -20.69 -12.40
CA GLY A 445 38.34 -19.43 -12.34
C GLY A 445 38.08 -18.45 -13.49
N VAL A 446 37.17 -18.76 -14.42
CA VAL A 446 36.70 -17.84 -15.48
C VAL A 446 35.32 -17.30 -15.09
N VAL A 447 35.16 -15.98 -15.13
CA VAL A 447 33.89 -15.30 -14.87
C VAL A 447 33.11 -15.20 -16.18
N SER A 448 31.85 -15.65 -16.15
CA SER A 448 30.94 -15.62 -17.28
C SER A 448 29.59 -15.03 -16.89
N TYR A 449 28.95 -14.34 -17.82
CA TYR A 449 27.64 -13.72 -17.63
C TYR A 449 26.67 -14.33 -18.63
N ASN A 450 25.49 -14.71 -18.15
CA ASN A 450 24.45 -15.25 -19.02
C ASN A 450 23.61 -14.10 -19.58
N ILE A 451 23.33 -14.19 -20.87
CA ILE A 451 22.40 -13.29 -21.56
C ILE A 451 21.23 -14.12 -22.07
N LYS A 452 20.03 -13.54 -22.00
CA LYS A 452 18.81 -14.14 -22.54
C LYS A 452 18.43 -13.41 -23.81
N ILE A 453 18.31 -14.14 -24.90
CA ILE A 453 17.94 -13.61 -26.20
C ILE A 453 16.57 -14.14 -26.56
N GLY A 454 15.63 -13.23 -26.83
CA GLY A 454 14.33 -13.57 -27.39
C GLY A 454 14.47 -13.85 -28.88
N LEU A 455 13.87 -14.95 -29.35
CA LEU A 455 13.83 -15.29 -30.77
C LEU A 455 12.66 -14.55 -31.45
N ASP A 456 12.91 -13.93 -32.61
CA ASP A 456 11.87 -13.23 -33.37
C ASP A 456 10.93 -14.20 -34.11
N ALA A 457 11.42 -15.42 -34.39
CA ALA A 457 10.69 -16.47 -35.08
C ALA A 457 10.77 -17.79 -34.33
N GLU A 458 9.61 -18.46 -34.21
CA GLU A 458 9.49 -19.76 -33.56
C GLU A 458 9.54 -20.88 -34.60
N ASP A 459 10.50 -21.81 -34.48
CA ASP A 459 10.59 -23.01 -35.30
C ASP A 459 10.37 -24.27 -34.44
N SER A 460 9.45 -25.13 -34.87
CA SER A 460 9.09 -26.38 -34.16
C SER A 460 10.27 -27.37 -34.00
N ARG A 461 11.30 -27.28 -34.84
CA ARG A 461 12.48 -28.16 -34.81
C ARG A 461 13.43 -27.84 -33.66
N ILE A 462 13.42 -26.60 -33.18
CA ILE A 462 14.26 -26.16 -32.07
C ILE A 462 13.67 -26.72 -30.76
N LYS A 463 14.48 -27.39 -29.95
CA LYS A 463 14.05 -27.93 -28.64
C LYS A 463 14.90 -27.33 -27.52
N PRO A 464 14.34 -27.17 -26.31
CA PRO A 464 15.13 -26.84 -25.14
C PRO A 464 16.30 -27.82 -24.95
N GLY A 465 17.46 -27.30 -24.56
CA GLY A 465 18.72 -28.03 -24.41
C GLY A 465 19.59 -28.13 -25.67
N MET A 466 19.14 -27.64 -26.83
CA MET A 466 19.96 -27.60 -28.05
C MET A 466 21.04 -26.52 -27.95
N SER A 467 22.26 -26.82 -28.42
CA SER A 467 23.33 -25.84 -28.57
C SER A 467 22.97 -24.77 -29.59
N VAL A 468 23.28 -23.52 -29.27
CA VAL A 468 23.06 -22.36 -30.13
C VAL A 468 24.28 -21.45 -30.06
N SER A 469 24.68 -20.95 -31.22
CA SER A 469 25.71 -19.91 -31.34
C SER A 469 25.03 -18.59 -31.71
N ALA A 470 25.37 -17.54 -30.99
CA ALA A 470 24.79 -16.22 -31.13
C ALA A 470 25.87 -15.22 -31.56
N SER A 471 25.64 -14.51 -32.66
CA SER A 471 26.45 -13.36 -33.06
C SER A 471 25.66 -12.09 -32.77
N ILE A 472 26.05 -11.38 -31.71
CA ILE A 472 25.38 -10.18 -31.21
C ILE A 472 26.03 -8.97 -31.85
N ILE A 473 25.24 -8.15 -32.53
CA ILE A 473 25.75 -6.96 -33.21
C ILE A 473 25.94 -5.85 -32.17
N THR A 474 27.19 -5.47 -31.92
CA THR A 474 27.55 -4.44 -30.93
C THR A 474 27.55 -3.04 -31.53
N ASP A 475 28.04 -2.91 -32.77
CA ASP A 475 28.05 -1.65 -33.52
C ASP A 475 27.98 -1.94 -35.03
N SER A 476 27.36 -1.04 -35.79
CA SER A 476 27.23 -1.15 -37.24
C SER A 476 27.29 0.22 -37.88
N LYS A 477 28.21 0.38 -38.83
CA LYS A 477 28.34 1.61 -39.64
C LYS A 477 28.25 1.28 -41.12
N GLN A 478 27.43 2.05 -41.82
CA GLN A 478 27.23 1.94 -43.26
C GLN A 478 28.04 3.00 -44.00
N ASN A 479 28.43 2.69 -45.25
CA ASN A 479 29.14 3.60 -46.16
C ASN A 479 30.49 4.11 -45.62
N VAL A 480 31.20 3.27 -44.88
CA VAL A 480 32.52 3.63 -44.33
C VAL A 480 33.64 3.11 -45.23
N LEU A 481 34.79 3.81 -45.24
CA LEU A 481 35.98 3.33 -45.93
C LEU A 481 36.56 2.15 -45.18
N MET A 482 36.59 0.98 -45.81
CA MET A 482 37.04 -0.27 -45.21
C MET A 482 38.39 -0.66 -45.79
N VAL A 483 39.29 -1.04 -44.88
CA VAL A 483 40.62 -1.52 -45.19
C VAL A 483 40.81 -2.88 -44.53
N PRO A 484 41.35 -3.91 -45.22
CA PRO A 484 41.71 -5.16 -44.59
C PRO A 484 42.67 -4.92 -43.43
N LEU A 485 42.45 -5.59 -42.28
CA LEU A 485 43.32 -5.42 -41.10
C LEU A 485 44.80 -5.68 -41.40
N SER A 486 45.09 -6.56 -42.36
CA SER A 486 46.45 -6.88 -42.81
C SER A 486 47.20 -5.69 -43.41
N ALA A 487 46.51 -4.66 -43.93
CA ALA A 487 47.15 -3.48 -44.52
C ALA A 487 47.54 -2.41 -43.50
N ILE A 488 47.04 -2.50 -42.26
CA ILE A 488 47.28 -1.50 -41.23
C ILE A 488 48.58 -1.86 -40.50
N LYS A 489 49.54 -0.93 -40.51
CA LYS A 489 50.79 -1.05 -39.75
C LYS A 489 50.81 0.00 -38.64
N THR A 490 51.39 -0.35 -37.50
CA THR A 490 51.48 0.55 -36.34
C THR A 490 52.94 0.81 -36.01
N SER A 491 53.33 2.08 -35.94
CA SER A 491 54.68 2.52 -35.52
C SER A 491 54.56 3.46 -34.34
N SER A 492 55.03 3.01 -33.17
CA SER A 492 55.07 3.64 -31.82
C SER A 492 53.88 4.51 -31.38
N ASP A 493 53.48 5.51 -32.15
CA ASP A 493 52.46 6.51 -31.81
C ASP A 493 51.39 6.75 -32.89
N PHE A 494 51.49 6.15 -34.08
CA PHE A 494 50.47 6.32 -35.14
C PHE A 494 50.30 5.07 -36.03
N SER A 495 49.07 4.90 -36.53
CA SER A 495 48.73 3.90 -37.54
C SER A 495 48.93 4.46 -38.94
N TYR A 496 49.50 3.66 -39.84
CA TYR A 496 49.73 4.05 -41.23
C TYR A 496 49.48 2.88 -42.17
N VAL A 497 49.14 3.21 -43.41
CA VAL A 497 49.15 2.27 -44.53
C VAL A 497 50.28 2.64 -45.49
N GLU A 498 50.76 1.68 -46.26
CA GLU A 498 51.73 1.91 -47.32
C GLU A 498 51.00 2.02 -48.67
N MET A 499 51.28 3.09 -49.42
CA MET A 499 50.72 3.36 -50.74
C MET A 499 51.86 3.43 -51.78
N PRO A 500 51.64 3.02 -53.04
CA PRO A 500 52.62 3.23 -54.11
C PRO A 500 52.95 4.73 -54.35
N SER A 501 54.21 5.11 -54.58
CA SER A 501 54.60 6.49 -54.92
C SER A 501 54.59 6.77 -56.43
N GLU A 502 53.72 7.71 -56.85
CA GLU A 502 53.59 8.38 -58.17
C GLU A 502 53.10 7.55 -59.40
N ALA A 503 51.79 7.65 -59.65
CA ALA A 503 51.13 8.35 -60.76
C ALA A 503 51.40 8.05 -62.27
N SER A 504 52.20 7.05 -62.68
CA SER A 504 52.37 6.73 -64.13
C SER A 504 51.60 5.53 -64.67
N SER A 505 50.78 4.86 -63.85
CA SER A 505 49.88 3.78 -64.27
C SER A 505 48.55 3.90 -63.53
N SER A 506 47.44 3.70 -64.23
CA SER A 506 46.10 3.83 -63.64
C SER A 506 45.98 2.85 -62.47
N ALA A 507 45.39 3.26 -61.33
CA ALA A 507 45.21 2.41 -60.13
C ALA A 507 44.66 0.99 -60.44
N ASN A 508 43.84 0.87 -61.48
CA ASN A 508 43.33 -0.40 -61.99
C ASN A 508 44.40 -1.35 -62.57
N GLU A 509 45.46 -0.85 -63.22
CA GLU A 509 46.53 -1.70 -63.78
C GLU A 509 47.39 -2.32 -62.67
N LEU A 510 47.64 -1.57 -61.58
CA LEU A 510 48.40 -2.03 -60.42
C LEU A 510 47.64 -3.09 -59.61
N LEU A 511 46.32 -2.91 -59.44
CA LEU A 511 45.45 -3.89 -58.80
C LEU A 511 45.33 -5.18 -59.62
N ALA A 512 45.22 -5.08 -60.95
CA ALA A 512 45.13 -6.23 -61.85
C ALA A 512 46.42 -7.06 -61.88
N GLN A 513 47.59 -6.42 -61.84
CA GLN A 513 48.88 -7.12 -61.77
C GLN A 513 49.15 -7.72 -60.38
N SER A 514 48.64 -7.09 -59.32
CA SER A 514 48.78 -7.58 -57.94
C SER A 514 47.76 -8.65 -57.51
N ALA A 515 46.79 -8.98 -58.36
CA ALA A 515 45.80 -10.04 -58.09
C ALA A 515 46.42 -11.45 -58.06
N SER A 516 47.64 -11.61 -58.56
CA SER A 516 48.42 -12.85 -58.41
C SER A 516 49.18 -12.85 -57.07
N SER A 517 49.21 -13.99 -56.37
CA SER A 517 49.89 -14.17 -55.07
C SER A 517 51.40 -13.85 -55.09
N ALA A 518 51.98 -13.58 -56.26
CA ALA A 518 53.36 -13.19 -56.48
C ALA A 518 53.65 -11.71 -56.12
N GLY A 519 52.63 -10.86 -55.98
CA GLY A 519 52.82 -9.43 -55.72
C GLY A 519 53.51 -8.69 -56.87
N ILE A 520 53.57 -7.36 -56.78
CA ILE A 520 54.17 -6.50 -57.82
C ILE A 520 55.45 -5.83 -57.31
N VAL A 521 56.44 -5.65 -58.19
CA VAL A 521 57.62 -4.82 -57.90
C VAL A 521 57.24 -3.37 -58.15
N LEU A 522 57.42 -2.51 -57.13
CA LEU A 522 57.22 -1.07 -57.27
C LEU A 522 58.54 -0.41 -57.64
N ASP A 523 58.50 0.55 -58.58
CA ASP A 523 59.69 1.30 -59.04
C ASP A 523 60.30 2.19 -57.95
N SER A 524 59.56 2.42 -56.86
CA SER A 524 59.98 3.23 -55.71
C SER A 524 59.41 2.67 -54.40
N GLN A 525 60.04 3.02 -53.27
CA GLN A 525 59.56 2.56 -51.96
C GLN A 525 58.17 3.13 -51.65
N PRO A 526 57.23 2.32 -51.13
CA PRO A 526 55.89 2.78 -50.81
C PRO A 526 55.90 3.99 -49.87
N LYS A 527 55.09 4.99 -50.20
CA LYS A 527 54.83 6.14 -49.36
C LYS A 527 53.96 5.72 -48.17
N ARG A 528 54.39 6.08 -46.97
CA ARG A 528 53.59 5.89 -45.76
C ARG A 528 52.52 6.98 -45.68
N GLN A 529 51.28 6.57 -45.55
CA GLN A 529 50.13 7.44 -45.35
C GLN A 529 49.58 7.18 -43.95
N THR A 530 49.64 8.19 -43.09
CA THR A 530 49.07 8.12 -41.75
C THR A 530 47.54 8.04 -41.84
N ILE A 531 46.94 7.17 -41.04
CA ILE A 531 45.49 6.93 -41.03
C ILE A 531 44.94 6.97 -39.60
N THR A 532 43.67 7.34 -39.49
CA THR A 532 42.91 7.23 -38.24
C THR A 532 41.92 6.08 -38.34
N VAL A 533 42.15 5.03 -37.53
CA VAL A 533 41.33 3.82 -37.50
C VAL A 533 40.11 4.05 -36.61
N GLY A 534 38.94 3.74 -37.15
CA GLY A 534 37.66 3.75 -36.46
C GLY A 534 37.25 2.37 -35.96
N LEU A 535 36.00 1.97 -36.24
CA LEU A 535 35.45 0.67 -35.88
C LEU A 535 36.23 -0.48 -36.52
N ILE A 536 36.56 -1.50 -35.72
CA ILE A 536 37.28 -2.69 -36.17
C ILE A 536 36.33 -3.90 -36.14
N SER A 537 36.27 -4.65 -37.24
CA SER A 537 35.65 -5.97 -37.32
C SER A 537 36.72 -7.06 -37.37
N ASP A 538 36.31 -8.33 -37.49
CA ASP A 538 37.25 -9.47 -37.50
C ASP A 538 38.19 -9.50 -38.72
N SER A 539 37.86 -8.80 -39.81
CA SER A 539 38.65 -8.86 -41.06
C SER A 539 38.96 -7.48 -41.65
N TYR A 540 38.22 -6.45 -41.25
CA TYR A 540 38.34 -5.11 -41.80
C TYR A 540 38.36 -4.07 -40.68
N ALA A 541 38.94 -2.92 -40.97
CA ALA A 541 38.91 -1.75 -40.12
C ALA A 541 38.34 -0.56 -40.91
N GLU A 542 37.50 0.23 -40.25
CA GLU A 542 37.05 1.52 -40.73
C GLU A 542 38.22 2.51 -40.70
N ILE A 543 38.37 3.26 -41.77
CA ILE A 543 39.28 4.39 -41.85
C ILE A 543 38.45 5.68 -41.86
N THR A 544 38.66 6.51 -40.84
CA THR A 544 37.91 7.77 -40.64
C THR A 544 38.62 8.96 -41.29
N ASP A 545 39.95 8.93 -41.35
CA ASP A 545 40.76 9.95 -42.01
C ASP A 545 42.05 9.35 -42.58
N GLY A 546 42.58 10.00 -43.62
CA GLY A 546 43.86 9.67 -44.25
C GLY A 546 43.79 8.91 -45.58
N LEU A 547 42.62 8.40 -46.01
CA LEU A 547 42.43 7.66 -47.27
C LEU A 547 41.14 8.06 -47.99
N LYS A 548 41.10 7.81 -49.30
CA LYS A 548 39.94 7.98 -50.19
C LYS A 548 39.50 6.65 -50.79
N GLU A 549 38.25 6.62 -51.23
CA GLU A 549 37.70 5.49 -51.97
C GLU A 549 38.47 5.26 -53.28
N GLY A 550 38.88 4.02 -53.51
CA GLY A 550 39.70 3.65 -54.67
C GLY A 550 41.21 3.81 -54.47
N ASP A 551 41.67 4.34 -53.33
CA ASP A 551 43.10 4.35 -53.01
C ASP A 551 43.64 2.92 -52.93
N VAL A 552 44.87 2.73 -53.40
CA VAL A 552 45.52 1.42 -53.46
C VAL A 552 46.55 1.31 -52.35
N ILE A 553 46.36 0.31 -51.49
CA ILE A 553 47.14 0.12 -50.27
C ILE A 553 47.83 -1.25 -50.28
N VAL A 554 49.01 -1.32 -49.67
CA VAL A 554 49.77 -2.55 -49.52
C VAL A 554 49.21 -3.36 -48.35
N THR A 555 48.71 -4.57 -48.63
CA THR A 555 48.26 -5.54 -47.61
C THR A 555 49.38 -6.47 -47.14
N ARG A 556 50.41 -6.67 -47.98
CA ARG A 556 51.54 -7.56 -47.66
C ARG A 556 52.80 -7.19 -48.45
N THR A 557 53.98 -7.24 -47.83
CA THR A 557 55.28 -7.08 -48.50
C THR A 557 56.02 -8.41 -48.54
N ILE A 558 56.63 -8.75 -49.67
CA ILE A 558 57.38 -9.98 -49.93
C ILE A 558 58.82 -9.58 -50.30
N THR A 559 59.78 -9.86 -49.42
CA THR A 559 61.23 -9.65 -49.70
C THR A 559 61.90 -10.96 -50.10
N SER A 560 62.52 -11.00 -51.28
CA SER A 560 63.31 -12.15 -51.76
C SER A 560 64.76 -12.06 -51.25
N SER A 561 65.18 -12.95 -50.35
CA SER A 561 66.58 -13.08 -49.93
C SER A 561 67.30 -14.17 -50.75
N THR A 562 68.38 -13.83 -51.44
CA THR A 562 69.23 -14.80 -52.18
C THR A 562 70.25 -15.41 -51.22
N ALA A 563 70.09 -16.68 -50.86
CA ALA A 563 71.08 -17.44 -50.08
C ALA A 563 72.15 -18.05 -51.02
N SER A 564 73.43 -17.78 -50.77
CA SER A 564 74.55 -18.45 -51.46
C SER A 564 74.87 -19.79 -50.80
N THR A 565 74.67 -20.89 -51.53
CA THR A 565 74.97 -22.26 -51.11
C THR A 565 76.44 -22.61 -51.39
N GLN A 566 77.21 -22.93 -50.34
CA GLN A 566 78.55 -23.51 -50.46
C GLN A 566 78.47 -25.00 -50.14
N SER A 567 78.69 -25.84 -51.16
CA SER A 567 78.75 -27.29 -51.06
C SER A 567 80.16 -27.76 -50.68
N SER A 568 80.31 -28.47 -49.56
CA SER A 568 81.53 -29.20 -49.22
C SER A 568 81.26 -30.71 -49.11
N THR A 569 82.10 -31.43 -49.83
CA THR A 569 82.15 -32.89 -50.03
C THR A 569 82.36 -33.69 -48.74
N GLN A 570 81.81 -34.90 -48.76
CA GLN A 570 81.82 -35.98 -47.76
C GLN A 570 83.14 -36.21 -47.01
N ASN A 571 83.02 -36.66 -45.75
CA ASN A 571 83.91 -37.71 -45.25
C ASN A 571 83.21 -38.63 -44.23
N ARG A 572 83.39 -39.95 -44.43
CA ARG A 572 82.98 -41.04 -43.53
C ARG A 572 84.10 -41.34 -42.52
N SER A 573 83.75 -41.60 -41.26
CA SER A 573 84.47 -42.47 -40.29
C SER A 573 83.48 -42.78 -39.15
N ILE A 574 82.95 -43.99 -38.95
CA ILE A 574 83.49 -45.18 -38.24
C ILE A 574 84.15 -44.86 -36.87
N LEU A 575 83.62 -45.52 -35.83
CA LEU A 575 84.04 -45.64 -34.41
C LEU A 575 83.83 -44.41 -33.50
N ASN A 576 82.98 -44.50 -32.48
CA ASN A 576 83.36 -44.99 -31.14
C ASN A 576 82.20 -44.88 -30.13
N ALA A 577 82.31 -45.69 -29.09
CA ALA A 577 81.39 -46.04 -28.03
C ALA A 577 80.94 -44.92 -27.05
N GLY A 578 79.84 -45.20 -26.34
CA GLY A 578 79.85 -45.15 -24.87
C GLY A 578 78.84 -44.24 -24.17
N GLY A 579 77.94 -44.86 -23.39
CA GLY A 579 77.23 -44.27 -22.22
C GLY A 579 75.95 -43.51 -22.57
N GLY A 580 74.74 -43.82 -22.10
CA GLY A 580 74.31 -44.58 -20.94
C GLY A 580 73.84 -43.62 -19.84
N THR A 581 72.54 -43.34 -19.73
CA THR A 581 71.83 -43.25 -18.44
C THR A 581 70.30 -43.20 -18.59
N ARG A 582 69.66 -43.85 -17.61
CA ARG A 582 68.22 -44.03 -17.35
C ARG A 582 67.60 -42.81 -16.64
N GLY A 583 66.26 -42.73 -16.70
CA GLY A 583 65.38 -42.07 -15.72
C GLY A 583 64.00 -41.82 -16.36
N LEU A 584 63.00 -42.72 -16.29
CA LEU A 584 62.09 -43.04 -15.18
C LEU A 584 61.46 -41.81 -14.49
N ASN A 585 60.13 -41.72 -14.65
CA ASN A 585 59.02 -41.29 -13.75
C ASN A 585 58.09 -40.29 -14.44
N GLY A 586 56.78 -40.33 -14.29
CA GLY A 586 55.94 -41.13 -13.41
C GLY A 586 54.50 -40.62 -13.54
N SER A 587 53.56 -41.52 -13.30
CA SER A 587 52.12 -41.31 -13.29
C SER A 587 51.66 -40.24 -12.31
N ARG A 588 50.59 -39.52 -12.66
CA ARG A 588 49.39 -39.41 -11.83
C ARG A 588 48.19 -39.01 -12.67
#